data_AF-A0AB34JPN1-F1
#
_entry.id   AF-A0AB34JPN1-F1
#
_cell.length_a   1.000
_cell.length_b   1.000
_cell.length_c   1.000
_cell.angle_alpha   90.00
_cell.angle_beta   90.00
_cell.angle_gamma   90.00
#
_symmetry.space_group_name_H-M   'P 1'
#
loop_
_entity.id
_entity.type
_entity.pdbx_description
1 polymer ?
#
loop_
_entity_poly.entity_id
_entity_poly.type
_entity_poly.pdbx_seq_one_letter_code
_entity_poly.pdbx_strand_id
1 'polypeptide(L)'
;MLSAHETDVEHELKLWVQSKVEDEVSRVVGLGQKVIKLPVKNCAVVRQVKDVVNRLEVDTGFNFDTVVQILLSDPVPCPPEVKDGYALRFVVLSTGKPMLLLLPYLYDTSMVGNTLTEWEFINNALASSRHKVDHFEDVDGRR
;
A
#
# COMPACT_ATOMS: atom_id res chain seq x y z
N MET A 1 -4.96 24.66 -9.77
CA MET A 1 -3.95 25.27 -8.88
C MET A 1 -4.45 24.97 -7.47
N LEU A 2 -3.74 24.13 -6.72
CA LEU A 2 -4.12 23.82 -5.33
C LEU A 2 -3.96 25.09 -4.48
N SER A 3 -4.77 25.22 -3.44
CA SER A 3 -4.61 26.28 -2.45
C SER A 3 -3.32 26.08 -1.64
N ALA A 4 -2.80 27.14 -1.02
CA ALA A 4 -1.62 27.05 -0.16
C ALA A 4 -1.82 26.05 0.99
N HIS A 5 -3.02 26.03 1.58
CA HIS A 5 -3.40 25.11 2.64
C HIS A 5 -3.41 23.64 2.19
N GLU A 6 -3.96 23.35 1.00
CA GLU A 6 -3.93 21.99 0.43
C GLU A 6 -2.49 21.52 0.15
N THR A 7 -1.62 22.44 -0.28
CA THR A 7 -0.21 22.14 -0.54
C THR A 7 0.53 21.78 0.75
N ASP A 8 0.24 22.49 1.85
CA ASP A 8 0.83 22.20 3.16
C ASP A 8 0.39 20.82 3.69
N VAL A 9 -0.90 20.50 3.58
CA VAL A 9 -1.46 19.20 3.97
C VAL A 9 -0.85 18.05 3.17
N GLU A 10 -0.73 18.19 1.84
CA GLU A 10 -0.09 17.17 0.99
C GLU A 10 1.38 16.95 1.36
N HIS A 11 2.10 18.04 1.69
CA HIS A 11 3.49 17.97 2.12
C HIS A 11 3.64 17.27 3.48
N GLU A 12 2.82 17.62 4.47
CA GLU A 12 2.79 16.98 5.78
C GLU A 12 2.46 15.49 5.69
N LEU A 13 1.45 15.14 4.88
CA LEU A 13 1.09 13.75 4.64
C LEU A 13 2.24 12.96 4.03
N LYS A 14 2.95 13.55 3.04
CA LYS A 14 4.10 12.92 2.41
C LYS A 14 5.22 12.66 3.41
N LEU A 15 5.54 13.63 4.26
CA LEU A 15 6.57 13.47 5.32
C LEU A 15 6.17 12.39 6.32
N TRP A 16 4.90 12.38 6.74
CA TRP A 16 4.38 11.37 7.65
C TRP A 16 4.48 9.96 7.04
N VAL A 17 4.03 9.77 5.80
CA VAL A 17 4.13 8.47 5.11
C VAL A 17 5.59 8.05 4.97
N GLN A 18 6.50 8.95 4.60
CA GLN A 18 7.92 8.65 4.48
C GLN A 18 8.51 8.18 5.82
N SER A 19 8.20 8.85 6.92
CA SER A 19 8.62 8.41 8.26
C SER A 19 8.12 6.99 8.56
N LYS A 20 6.86 6.68 8.24
CA LYS A 20 6.31 5.34 8.47
C LYS A 20 6.95 4.27 7.60
N VAL A 21 7.29 4.60 6.35
CA VAL A 21 8.03 3.69 5.46
C VAL A 21 9.40 3.35 6.05
N GLU A 22 10.11 4.32 6.62
CA GLU A 22 11.39 4.08 7.26
C GLU A 22 11.27 3.21 8.52
N ASP A 23 10.25 3.45 9.35
CA ASP A 23 9.94 2.63 10.53
C ASP A 23 9.70 1.16 10.12
N GLU A 24 8.86 0.96 9.10
CA GLU A 24 8.48 -0.38 8.65
C GLU A 24 9.65 -1.13 8.01
N VAL A 25 10.44 -0.44 7.19
CA VAL A 25 11.66 -1.04 6.60
C VAL A 25 12.61 -1.46 7.70
N SER A 26 12.83 -0.60 8.70
CA SER A 26 13.71 -0.90 9.83
C SER A 26 13.21 -2.12 10.61
N ARG A 27 11.90 -2.22 10.84
CA ARG A 27 11.27 -3.38 11.48
C ARG A 27 11.49 -4.66 10.68
N VAL A 28 11.18 -4.66 9.38
CA VAL A 28 11.27 -5.86 8.53
C VAL A 28 12.72 -6.30 8.34
N VAL A 29 13.66 -5.36 8.18
CA VAL A 29 15.11 -5.66 8.15
C VAL A 29 15.59 -6.20 9.49
N GLY A 30 15.11 -5.66 10.61
CA GLY A 30 15.40 -6.17 11.96
C GLY A 30 14.95 -7.61 12.18
N LEU A 31 13.94 -8.08 11.44
CA LEU A 31 13.50 -9.48 11.40
C LEU A 31 14.31 -10.36 10.43
N GLY A 32 15.40 -9.83 9.87
CA GLY A 32 16.32 -10.56 8.98
C GLY A 32 15.85 -10.66 7.53
N GLN A 33 14.78 -9.95 7.15
CA GLN A 33 14.25 -9.98 5.78
C GLN A 33 14.96 -8.96 4.88
N LYS A 34 15.04 -9.28 3.59
CA LYS A 34 15.50 -8.33 2.55
C LYS A 34 14.29 -7.70 1.88
N VAL A 35 14.23 -6.37 1.88
CA VAL A 35 13.13 -5.60 1.30
C VAL A 35 13.60 -4.65 0.22
N ILE A 36 12.81 -4.52 -0.84
CA ILE A 36 12.87 -3.42 -1.79
C ILE A 36 11.66 -2.52 -1.52
N LYS A 37 11.90 -1.25 -1.20
CA LYS A 37 10.85 -0.24 -1.16
C LYS A 37 10.49 0.13 -2.59
N LEU A 38 9.22 0.05 -2.95
CA LEU A 38 8.75 0.56 -4.24
C LEU A 38 8.06 1.90 -4.03
N PRO A 39 8.55 2.99 -4.66
CA PRO A 39 7.90 4.29 -4.55
C PRO A 39 6.51 4.24 -5.19
N VAL A 40 5.50 4.71 -4.47
CA VAL A 40 4.12 4.79 -4.97
C VAL A 40 3.88 6.20 -5.49
N LYS A 41 3.47 6.32 -6.74
CA LYS A 41 3.11 7.58 -7.40
C LYS A 41 1.71 8.02 -7.03
N ASN A 42 0.80 7.05 -7.02
CA ASN A 42 -0.61 7.27 -6.77
C ASN A 42 -1.24 6.01 -6.17
N CYS A 43 -2.24 6.20 -5.33
CA CYS A 43 -3.06 5.12 -4.82
C CYS A 43 -4.51 5.57 -4.72
N ALA A 44 -5.44 4.67 -5.01
CA ALA A 44 -6.86 4.96 -4.97
C ALA A 44 -7.67 3.72 -4.60
N VAL A 45 -8.91 3.94 -4.16
CA VAL A 45 -9.94 2.91 -4.09
C VAL A 45 -10.94 3.18 -5.21
N VAL A 46 -11.09 2.23 -6.13
CA VAL A 46 -11.92 2.38 -7.33
C VAL A 46 -13.14 1.49 -7.21
N ARG A 47 -14.34 2.08 -7.22
CA ARG A 47 -15.59 1.31 -7.29
C ARG A 47 -15.85 0.91 -8.74
N GLN A 48 -15.86 -0.40 -8.99
CA GLN A 48 -16.31 -1.00 -10.25
C GLN A 48 -17.73 -1.55 -10.08
N VAL A 49 -18.29 -2.07 -11.17
CA VAL A 49 -19.68 -2.56 -11.20
C VAL A 49 -19.91 -3.72 -10.23
N LYS A 50 -18.90 -4.59 -10.01
CA LYS A 50 -19.03 -5.81 -9.19
C LYS A 50 -18.14 -5.83 -7.95
N ASP A 51 -17.15 -4.94 -7.89
CA ASP A 51 -16.01 -5.05 -6.99
C ASP A 51 -15.45 -3.66 -6.65
N VAL A 52 -14.79 -3.56 -5.49
CA VAL A 52 -14.06 -2.35 -5.05
C VAL A 52 -12.57 -2.69 -5.06
N VAL A 53 -11.81 -1.95 -5.86
CA VAL A 53 -10.43 -2.29 -6.21
C VAL A 53 -9.44 -1.32 -5.60
N ASN A 54 -8.41 -1.86 -4.95
CA ASN A 54 -7.30 -1.12 -4.37
C ASN A 54 -6.22 -0.95 -5.43
N ARG A 55 -6.11 0.25 -6.00
CA ARG A 55 -5.22 0.54 -7.13
C ARG A 55 -3.96 1.26 -6.64
N LEU A 56 -2.79 0.80 -7.09
CA LEU A 56 -1.50 1.47 -6.88
C LEU A 56 -0.77 1.66 -8.20
N GLU A 57 -0.35 2.89 -8.46
CA GLU A 57 0.60 3.23 -9.50
C GLU A 57 1.98 3.37 -8.87
N VAL A 58 2.94 2.59 -9.38
CA VAL A 58 4.22 2.36 -8.71
C VAL A 58 5.36 2.77 -9.64
N ASP A 59 6.32 3.52 -9.11
CA ASP A 59 7.50 3.98 -9.84
C ASP A 59 8.52 2.86 -10.02
N THR A 60 8.21 1.92 -10.90
CA THR A 60 9.04 0.73 -11.12
C THR A 60 8.83 0.16 -12.52
N GLY A 61 9.84 -0.55 -13.02
CA GLY A 61 9.72 -1.42 -14.19
C GLY A 61 9.32 -2.85 -13.85
N PHE A 62 9.04 -3.15 -12.57
CA PHE A 62 8.72 -4.49 -12.09
C PHE A 62 7.45 -5.05 -12.76
N ASN A 63 7.47 -6.35 -13.05
CA ASN A 63 6.31 -7.08 -13.57
C ASN A 63 5.50 -7.68 -12.41
N PHE A 64 4.36 -7.06 -12.12
CA PHE A 64 3.49 -7.47 -11.01
C PHE A 64 2.77 -8.81 -11.23
N ASP A 65 2.67 -9.33 -12.47
CA ASP A 65 2.12 -10.67 -12.73
C ASP A 65 2.93 -11.79 -12.04
N THR A 66 4.17 -11.50 -11.61
CA THR A 66 5.04 -12.44 -10.91
C THR A 66 4.77 -12.53 -9.40
N VAL A 67 3.87 -11.69 -8.88
CA VAL A 67 3.48 -11.72 -7.46
C VAL A 67 2.60 -12.93 -7.20
N VAL A 68 2.98 -13.71 -6.19
CA VAL A 68 2.28 -14.94 -5.79
C VAL A 68 1.55 -14.79 -4.45
N GLN A 69 1.90 -13.76 -3.67
CA GLN A 69 1.27 -13.51 -2.37
C GLN A 69 1.30 -12.02 -2.04
N ILE A 70 0.20 -11.56 -1.44
CA ILE A 70 0.05 -10.22 -0.87
C ILE A 70 -0.16 -10.39 0.64
N LEU A 71 0.63 -9.69 1.43
CA LEU A 71 0.47 -9.57 2.87
C LEU A 71 0.22 -8.10 3.20
N LEU A 72 -0.53 -7.86 4.28
CA LEU A 72 -0.83 -6.52 4.75
C LEU A 72 -0.33 -6.37 6.19
N SER A 73 0.28 -5.24 6.49
CA SER A 73 0.45 -4.81 7.89
C SER A 73 -0.91 -4.45 8.49
N ASP A 74 -0.95 -4.34 9.81
CA ASP A 74 -2.03 -3.65 10.51
C ASP A 74 -2.22 -2.22 9.98
N PRO A 75 -3.46 -1.69 10.03
CA PRO A 75 -3.72 -0.33 9.60
C PRO A 75 -3.16 0.66 10.62
N VAL A 76 -2.50 1.71 10.13
CA VAL A 76 -2.06 2.87 10.89
C VAL A 76 -2.97 4.03 10.53
N PRO A 77 -3.86 4.49 11.41
CA PRO A 77 -4.71 5.64 11.14
C PRO A 77 -3.89 6.88 10.78
N CYS A 78 -4.33 7.64 9.79
CA CYS A 78 -3.75 8.95 9.52
C CYS A 78 -4.01 9.91 10.69
N PRO A 79 -3.10 10.87 10.94
CA PRO A 79 -3.37 11.98 11.83
C PRO A 79 -4.64 12.72 11.34
N PRO A 80 -5.67 12.89 12.19
CA PRO A 80 -6.94 13.52 11.78
C PRO A 80 -6.77 14.94 11.23
N GLU A 81 -5.78 15.68 11.74
CA GLU A 81 -5.42 17.03 11.30
C GLU A 81 -4.82 17.07 9.89
N VAL A 82 -4.27 15.95 9.41
CA VAL A 82 -3.71 15.83 8.06
C VAL A 82 -4.75 15.24 7.11
N LYS A 83 -5.35 14.09 7.49
CA LYS A 83 -6.30 13.38 6.63
C LYS A 83 -7.20 12.43 7.43
N ASP A 84 -8.26 12.98 8.02
CA ASP A 84 -9.25 12.20 8.76
C ASP A 84 -9.97 11.16 7.90
N GLY A 85 -10.30 10.01 8.50
CA GLY A 85 -10.96 8.88 7.83
C GLY A 85 -10.06 8.01 6.95
N TYR A 86 -8.76 8.31 6.84
CA TYR A 86 -7.81 7.51 6.06
C TYR A 86 -6.91 6.66 6.96
N ALA A 87 -6.44 5.54 6.42
CA ALA A 87 -5.43 4.70 7.06
C ALA A 87 -4.31 4.34 6.08
N LEU A 88 -3.10 4.21 6.61
CA LEU A 88 -1.94 3.66 5.94
C LEU A 88 -1.83 2.16 6.24
N ARG A 89 -1.56 1.36 5.22
CA ARG A 89 -1.09 -0.02 5.36
C ARG A 89 0.18 -0.21 4.54
N PHE A 90 1.03 -1.13 4.98
CA PHE A 90 2.10 -1.64 4.15
C PHE A 90 1.62 -2.88 3.41
N VAL A 91 1.70 -2.81 2.09
CA VAL A 91 1.47 -3.93 1.20
C VAL A 91 2.82 -4.59 0.96
N VAL A 92 2.92 -5.86 1.34
CA VAL A 92 4.13 -6.66 1.14
C VAL A 92 3.84 -7.69 0.07
N LEU A 93 4.58 -7.61 -1.03
CA LEU A 93 4.45 -8.52 -2.16
C LEU A 93 5.59 -9.53 -2.13
N SER A 94 5.23 -10.81 -2.25
CA SER A 94 6.18 -11.90 -2.45
C SER A 94 6.04 -12.47 -3.86
N THR A 95 7.19 -12.81 -4.45
CA THR A 95 7.29 -13.51 -5.74
C THR A 95 7.75 -14.97 -5.57
N GLY A 96 7.73 -15.47 -4.33
CA GLY A 96 8.34 -16.75 -3.96
C GLY A 96 9.88 -16.70 -3.86
N LYS A 97 10.48 -15.53 -4.12
CA LYS A 97 11.91 -15.26 -3.95
C LYS A 97 12.19 -14.71 -2.54
N PRO A 98 13.43 -14.81 -2.03
CA PRO A 98 13.79 -14.37 -0.68
C PRO A 98 13.77 -12.84 -0.46
N MET A 99 13.31 -12.07 -1.45
CA MET A 99 13.26 -10.62 -1.40
C MET A 99 11.81 -10.17 -1.53
N LEU A 100 11.38 -9.38 -0.54
CA LEU A 100 10.04 -8.84 -0.45
C LEU A 100 9.99 -7.45 -1.08
N LEU A 101 8.86 -7.10 -1.68
CA LEU A 101 8.59 -5.75 -2.16
C LEU A 101 7.64 -5.09 -1.18
N LEU A 102 7.94 -3.86 -0.78
CA LEU A 102 7.19 -3.13 0.23
C LEU A 102 6.66 -1.82 -0.35
N LEU A 103 5.35 -1.61 -0.23
CA LEU A 103 4.64 -0.44 -0.75
C LEU A 103 3.76 0.19 0.34
N PRO A 104 3.80 1.52 0.54
CA PRO A 104 2.79 2.21 1.33
C PRO A 104 1.47 2.30 0.55
N TYR A 105 0.35 2.00 1.21
CA TYR A 105 -0.99 2.14 0.64
C TYR A 105 -1.88 2.96 1.58
N LEU A 106 -2.30 4.12 1.10
CA LEU A 106 -3.21 5.00 1.81
C LEU A 106 -4.62 4.84 1.25
N TYR A 107 -5.60 4.57 2.12
CA TYR A 107 -6.98 4.32 1.68
C TYR A 107 -8.01 4.94 2.61
N ASP A 108 -9.16 5.26 2.02
CA ASP A 108 -10.35 5.73 2.73
C ASP A 108 -11.01 4.55 3.45
N THR A 109 -11.07 4.63 4.78
CA THR A 109 -11.62 3.59 5.65
C THR A 109 -13.15 3.52 5.60
N SER A 110 -13.81 4.56 5.08
CA SER A 110 -15.27 4.64 4.94
C SER A 110 -15.80 3.95 3.68
N MET A 111 -14.90 3.48 2.78
CA MET A 111 -15.32 2.89 1.51
C MET A 111 -16.05 1.55 1.70
N VAL A 112 -17.39 1.62 1.64
CA VAL A 112 -18.26 0.46 1.78
C VAL A 112 -17.95 -0.61 0.73
N GLY A 113 -17.70 -1.84 1.20
CA GLY A 113 -17.40 -2.99 0.37
C GLY A 113 -15.93 -3.15 -0.01
N ASN A 114 -15.04 -2.24 0.44
CA ASN A 114 -13.60 -2.47 0.30
C ASN A 114 -13.13 -3.48 1.37
N THR A 115 -12.97 -4.74 0.96
CA THR A 115 -12.43 -5.82 1.79
C THR A 115 -10.91 -5.96 1.69
N LEU A 116 -10.24 -5.05 0.96
CA LEU A 116 -8.80 -5.12 0.65
C LEU A 116 -8.39 -6.39 -0.11
N THR A 117 -9.33 -7.11 -0.73
CA THR A 117 -9.05 -8.39 -1.41
C THR A 117 -8.79 -8.25 -2.91
N GLU A 118 -9.22 -7.14 -3.51
CA GLU A 118 -9.04 -6.88 -4.94
C GLU A 118 -7.98 -5.79 -5.12
N TRP A 119 -6.90 -6.10 -5.83
CA TRP A 119 -5.76 -5.22 -6.05
C TRP A 119 -5.47 -5.02 -7.54
N GLU A 120 -5.00 -3.83 -7.87
CA GLU A 120 -4.48 -3.49 -9.19
C GLU A 120 -3.15 -2.75 -9.03
N PHE A 121 -2.06 -3.33 -9.53
CA PHE A 121 -0.75 -2.68 -9.55
C PHE A 121 -0.38 -2.27 -10.96
N ILE A 122 0.04 -1.02 -11.12
CA ILE A 122 0.40 -0.43 -12.41
C ILE A 122 1.85 0.05 -12.35
N ASN A 123 2.66 -0.38 -13.31
CA ASN A 123 4.07 -0.01 -13.39
C ASN A 123 4.32 1.18 -14.34
N ASN A 124 5.59 1.57 -14.53
CA ASN A 124 5.97 2.69 -15.39
C ASN A 124 5.68 2.50 -16.88
N ALA A 125 5.48 1.26 -17.33
CA ALA A 125 5.07 0.95 -18.70
C ALA A 125 3.54 1.00 -18.87
N LEU A 126 2.80 1.43 -17.84
CA LEU A 126 1.34 1.35 -17.74
C LEU A 126 0.79 -0.08 -17.84
N ALA A 127 1.65 -1.08 -17.63
CA ALA A 127 1.21 -2.47 -17.52
C ALA A 127 0.49 -2.63 -16.18
N SER A 128 -0.76 -3.10 -16.24
CA SER A 128 -1.61 -3.35 -15.08
C SER A 128 -1.66 -4.85 -14.78
N SER A 129 -1.53 -5.20 -13.50
CA SER A 129 -1.72 -6.56 -13.00
C SER A 129 -2.79 -6.58 -11.92
N ARG A 130 -3.79 -7.45 -12.10
CA ARG A 130 -4.92 -7.63 -11.17
C ARG A 130 -4.68 -8.85 -10.29
N HIS A 131 -4.80 -8.66 -8.99
CA HIS A 131 -4.67 -9.73 -8.01
C HIS A 131 -5.91 -9.80 -7.14
N LYS A 132 -6.36 -11.03 -6.92
CA LYS A 132 -7.41 -11.34 -5.98
C LYS A 132 -6.85 -12.18 -4.84
N VAL A 133 -7.13 -11.76 -3.62
CA VAL A 133 -6.86 -12.49 -2.39
C VAL A 133 -8.20 -13.02 -1.89
N ASP A 134 -8.32 -14.32 -1.61
CA ASP A 134 -9.61 -14.88 -1.15
C ASP A 134 -9.98 -14.36 0.25
N HIS A 135 -9.03 -14.41 1.18
CA HIS A 135 -9.12 -13.83 2.52
C HIS A 135 -7.72 -13.55 3.07
N PHE A 136 -7.61 -12.64 4.04
CA PHE A 136 -6.40 -12.49 4.84
C PHE A 136 -6.54 -13.30 6.12
N GLU A 137 -5.46 -13.98 6.49
CA GLU A 137 -5.35 -14.66 7.78
C GLU A 137 -4.53 -13.81 8.73
N ASP A 138 -5.03 -13.64 9.94
CA ASP A 138 -4.26 -12.97 11.00
C ASP A 138 -3.09 -13.86 11.40
N VAL A 139 -1.89 -13.28 11.33
CA VAL A 139 -0.68 -13.95 11.82
C VAL A 139 -0.50 -13.57 13.28
N ASP A 140 -1.06 -14.38 14.18
CA ASP A 140 -0.79 -14.24 15.61
C ASP A 140 0.73 -14.40 15.85
N GLY A 141 1.38 -13.32 16.29
CA GLY A 141 2.82 -13.26 16.60
C GLY A 141 3.28 -14.14 17.79
N ARG A 142 2.52 -15.17 18.14
CA ARG A 142 2.86 -16.18 19.15
C ARG A 142 3.41 -17.43 18.47
N ARG A 143 4.71 -17.44 18.19
CA ARG A 143 5.49 -18.68 18.05
C ARG A 143 6.84 -18.51 18.73
#